data_AF-A0AAV3ANZ9-F1
#
_entry.id   AF-A0AAV3ANZ9-F1
#
_cell.length_a   1.000
_cell.length_b   1.000
_cell.length_c   1.000
_cell.angle_alpha   90.00
_cell.angle_beta   90.00
_cell.angle_gamma   90.00
#
_symmetry.space_group_name_H-M   'P 1'
#
loop_
_entity.id
_entity.type
_entity.pdbx_description
1 polymer ?
#
loop_
_entity_poly.entity_id
_entity_poly.type
_entity_poly.pdbx_seq_one_letter_code
_entity_poly.pdbx_strand_id
1 'polypeptide(L)'
;VLQLPDSLQITGGLANTYRAAQLHFHWGSLSSPGSEHTVNGKKFPGEIHVVHYSSSYKSLDEAVTQPGGLAVLAAFIQEGPEENDSYRHLLSYLENVKEAGQSTDIPGFDIRGLLPRQLDRYYRYNGSLTTPPCFQTVNWTIFNQTVFLSEDQLSILEDTIHHDDDHILQMNFREPQSLNGRLVLSSFRAPVSGRKAPGGALAPSSSAPDSADGSSNHSEQEAPGAQTFGTGELLAIIFGVLFVVTALSFFIYVRQNRKRNHRSSDKKSNVIYKAATAEDNMA
;
A
#
# COMPACT_ATOMS: atom_id res chain seq x y z
N VAL A 1 -17.74 -8.31 2.05
CA VAL A 1 -17.83 -8.41 0.56
C VAL A 1 -19.27 -8.10 0.16
N LEU A 2 -19.50 -7.37 -0.93
CA LEU A 2 -20.83 -7.10 -1.47
C LEU A 2 -21.02 -7.88 -2.78
N GLN A 3 -22.05 -8.72 -2.85
CA GLN A 3 -22.40 -9.47 -4.07
C GLN A 3 -23.02 -8.53 -5.10
N LEU A 4 -22.69 -8.73 -6.38
CA LEU A 4 -23.18 -7.90 -7.48
C LEU A 4 -23.99 -8.75 -8.47
N PRO A 5 -25.01 -8.17 -9.12
CA PRO A 5 -25.78 -8.88 -10.13
C PRO A 5 -24.93 -9.10 -11.39
N ASP A 6 -25.07 -10.26 -12.00
CA ASP A 6 -24.36 -10.64 -13.23
C ASP A 6 -24.79 -9.82 -14.47
N SER A 7 -25.88 -9.06 -14.35
CA SER A 7 -26.32 -8.07 -15.33
C SER A 7 -25.34 -6.90 -15.47
N LEU A 8 -24.56 -6.61 -14.42
CA LEU A 8 -23.49 -5.62 -14.46
C LEU A 8 -22.28 -6.24 -15.16
N GLN A 9 -21.87 -5.65 -16.30
CA GLN A 9 -20.88 -6.27 -17.18
C GLN A 9 -19.87 -5.26 -17.71
N ILE A 10 -18.63 -5.72 -17.92
CA ILE A 10 -17.64 -5.06 -18.76
C ILE A 10 -17.81 -5.61 -20.17
N THR A 11 -18.25 -4.76 -21.10
CA THR A 11 -18.56 -5.16 -22.48
C THR A 11 -17.55 -4.65 -23.51
N GLY A 12 -16.51 -3.92 -23.09
CA GLY A 12 -15.50 -3.35 -23.98
C GLY A 12 -14.17 -3.06 -23.28
N GLY A 13 -13.10 -2.90 -24.07
CA GLY A 13 -11.74 -2.66 -23.57
C GLY A 13 -11.01 -3.89 -23.04
N LEU A 14 -11.60 -5.08 -23.22
CA LEU A 14 -11.06 -6.41 -22.96
C LEU A 14 -11.50 -7.37 -24.07
N ALA A 15 -10.80 -8.49 -24.22
CA ALA A 15 -11.07 -9.51 -25.26
C ALA A 15 -12.48 -10.14 -25.17
N ASN A 16 -12.95 -10.35 -23.93
CA ASN A 16 -14.21 -11.00 -23.61
C ASN A 16 -15.14 -10.02 -22.88
N THR A 17 -16.43 -10.35 -22.84
CA THR A 17 -17.34 -9.75 -21.86
C THR A 17 -17.07 -10.37 -20.49
N TYR A 18 -17.10 -9.56 -19.43
CA TYR A 18 -16.94 -10.04 -18.06
C TYR A 18 -18.15 -9.63 -17.21
N ARG A 19 -18.73 -10.59 -16.49
CA ARG A 19 -19.86 -10.39 -15.57
C ARG A 19 -19.35 -10.07 -14.18
N ALA A 20 -19.91 -9.05 -13.55
CA ALA A 20 -19.59 -8.74 -12.15
C ALA A 20 -20.02 -9.92 -11.26
N ALA A 21 -19.21 -10.19 -10.23
CA ALA A 21 -19.53 -11.15 -9.19
C ALA A 21 -19.68 -10.45 -7.84
N GLN A 22 -18.70 -9.62 -7.48
CA GLN A 22 -18.67 -8.96 -6.18
C GLN A 22 -17.79 -7.71 -6.21
N LEU A 23 -17.94 -6.88 -5.18
CA LEU A 23 -16.92 -5.90 -4.81
C LEU A 23 -16.49 -6.05 -3.35
N HIS A 24 -15.28 -5.58 -3.06
CA HIS A 24 -14.72 -5.52 -1.71
C HIS A 24 -13.67 -4.41 -1.61
N PHE A 25 -13.18 -4.18 -0.40
CA PHE A 25 -12.25 -3.11 -0.08
C PHE A 25 -11.02 -3.66 0.64
N HIS A 26 -9.92 -2.97 0.43
CA HIS A 26 -8.70 -3.07 1.21
C HIS A 26 -8.42 -1.71 1.83
N TRP A 27 -8.07 -1.69 3.11
CA TRP A 27 -7.84 -0.48 3.88
C TRP A 27 -6.73 -0.71 4.91
N GLY A 28 -6.27 0.39 5.48
CA GLY A 28 -5.17 0.38 6.44
C GLY A 28 -5.70 0.46 7.87
N SER A 29 -5.26 1.49 8.57
CA SER A 29 -5.77 1.93 9.87
C SER A 29 -5.77 3.45 9.88
N LEU A 30 -6.34 4.06 10.93
CA LEU A 30 -6.37 5.52 11.11
C LEU A 30 -5.02 6.23 10.95
N SER A 31 -3.91 5.51 11.08
CA SER A 31 -2.55 6.07 11.04
C SER A 31 -1.70 5.55 9.88
N SER A 32 -2.17 4.57 9.11
CA SER A 32 -1.37 3.89 8.10
C SER A 32 -2.21 3.57 6.86
N PRO A 33 -1.77 3.93 5.65
CA PRO A 33 -2.51 3.65 4.42
C PRO A 33 -2.54 2.14 4.12
N GLY A 34 -3.57 1.68 3.39
CA GLY A 34 -3.78 0.26 3.11
C GLY A 34 -4.23 -0.13 1.70
N SER A 35 -4.02 0.70 0.68
CA SER A 35 -4.22 0.26 -0.71
C SER A 35 -3.29 -0.91 -1.08
N GLU A 36 -3.76 -1.91 -1.83
CA GLU A 36 -2.91 -3.03 -2.25
C GLU A 36 -1.88 -2.59 -3.30
N HIS A 37 -2.34 -1.87 -4.32
CA HIS A 37 -1.47 -1.30 -5.32
C HIS A 37 -0.76 -0.05 -4.78
N THR A 38 0.38 0.26 -5.40
CA THR A 38 1.10 1.51 -5.16
C THR A 38 1.47 2.17 -6.48
N VAL A 39 1.58 3.49 -6.48
CA VAL A 39 2.05 4.26 -7.64
C VAL A 39 3.35 4.94 -7.25
N ASN A 40 4.45 4.59 -7.91
CA ASN A 40 5.80 5.08 -7.58
C ASN A 40 6.17 4.89 -6.09
N GLY A 41 5.73 3.78 -5.49
CA GLY A 41 5.94 3.45 -4.08
C GLY A 41 5.01 4.18 -3.10
N LYS A 42 4.10 5.04 -3.57
CA LYS A 42 3.08 5.67 -2.74
C LYS A 42 1.88 4.74 -2.59
N LYS A 43 1.50 4.45 -1.35
CA LYS A 43 0.25 3.80 -0.95
C LYS A 43 -0.85 4.85 -0.71
N PHE A 44 -2.10 4.46 -0.88
CA PHE A 44 -3.29 5.28 -0.63
C PHE A 44 -4.06 4.73 0.59
N PRO A 45 -4.91 5.53 1.26
CA PRO A 45 -5.71 5.09 2.42
C PRO A 45 -6.40 3.74 2.21
N GLY A 46 -7.11 3.57 1.09
CA GLY A 46 -7.73 2.30 0.74
C GLY A 46 -7.81 2.07 -0.76
N GLU A 47 -8.41 0.95 -1.13
CA GLU A 47 -8.62 0.53 -2.51
C GLU A 47 -9.90 -0.31 -2.62
N ILE A 48 -10.74 0.00 -3.62
CA ILE A 48 -11.91 -0.83 -3.96
C ILE A 48 -11.55 -1.77 -5.10
N HIS A 49 -11.96 -3.03 -5.00
CA HIS A 49 -11.89 -4.03 -6.07
C HIS A 49 -13.29 -4.44 -6.50
N VAL A 50 -13.56 -4.35 -7.80
CA VAL A 50 -14.78 -4.89 -8.42
C VAL A 50 -14.39 -6.08 -9.28
N VAL A 51 -14.76 -7.27 -8.81
CA VAL A 51 -14.36 -8.55 -9.40
C VAL A 51 -15.39 -8.99 -10.43
N HIS A 52 -14.88 -9.33 -11.61
CA HIS A 52 -15.65 -9.87 -12.71
C HIS A 52 -15.04 -11.18 -13.20
N TYR A 53 -15.86 -12.04 -13.78
CA TYR A 53 -15.43 -13.28 -14.43
C TYR A 53 -15.85 -13.30 -15.90
N SER A 54 -15.03 -13.92 -16.75
CA SER A 54 -15.27 -13.98 -18.19
C SER A 54 -16.56 -14.73 -18.48
N SER A 55 -17.39 -14.17 -19.35
CA SER A 55 -18.66 -14.76 -19.78
C SER A 55 -18.51 -16.07 -20.56
N SER A 56 -17.28 -16.44 -20.90
CA SER A 56 -16.96 -17.75 -21.50
C SER A 56 -17.09 -18.91 -20.51
N TYR A 57 -17.16 -18.63 -19.21
CA TYR A 57 -17.33 -19.61 -18.14
C TYR A 57 -18.71 -19.48 -17.48
N LYS A 58 -19.22 -20.56 -16.91
CA LYS A 58 -20.58 -20.60 -16.33
C LYS A 58 -20.64 -19.95 -14.96
N SER A 59 -19.53 -19.90 -14.24
CA SER A 59 -19.47 -19.35 -12.88
C SER A 59 -18.09 -18.76 -12.58
N LEU A 60 -18.04 -17.94 -11.51
CA LEU A 60 -16.79 -17.46 -10.94
C LEU A 60 -15.86 -18.62 -10.56
N ASP A 61 -16.40 -19.69 -9.97
CA ASP A 61 -15.62 -20.85 -9.50
C ASP A 61 -14.93 -21.60 -10.65
N GLU A 62 -15.57 -21.66 -11.82
CA GLU A 62 -14.95 -22.22 -13.02
C GLU A 62 -13.84 -21.28 -13.53
N ALA A 63 -14.15 -19.99 -13.62
CA ALA A 63 -13.26 -18.99 -14.19
C ALA A 63 -12.00 -18.69 -13.34
N VAL A 64 -12.09 -18.80 -12.01
CA VAL A 64 -11.03 -18.38 -11.07
C VAL A 64 -9.70 -19.09 -11.31
N THR A 65 -9.73 -20.29 -11.89
CA THR A 65 -8.55 -21.12 -12.18
C THR A 65 -8.04 -21.00 -13.61
N GLN A 66 -8.73 -20.25 -14.47
CA GLN A 66 -8.44 -20.17 -15.89
C GLN A 66 -7.66 -18.90 -16.26
N PRO A 67 -6.64 -18.96 -17.12
CA PRO A 67 -5.94 -17.77 -17.60
C PRO A 67 -6.90 -16.74 -18.22
N GLY A 68 -6.85 -15.50 -17.75
CA GLY A 68 -7.79 -14.45 -18.17
C GLY A 68 -9.25 -14.74 -17.78
N GLY A 69 -9.47 -15.67 -16.85
CA GLY A 69 -10.81 -15.98 -16.35
C GLY A 69 -11.41 -14.85 -15.54
N LEU A 70 -10.58 -14.00 -14.94
CA LEU A 70 -11.03 -12.88 -14.12
C LEU A 70 -10.56 -11.53 -14.68
N ALA A 71 -11.38 -10.52 -14.47
CA ALA A 71 -11.01 -9.12 -14.62
C ALA A 71 -11.36 -8.36 -13.35
N VAL A 72 -10.41 -7.60 -12.80
CA VAL A 72 -10.65 -6.79 -11.61
C VAL A 72 -10.44 -5.33 -11.95
N LEU A 73 -11.47 -4.52 -11.68
CA LEU A 73 -11.36 -3.06 -11.69
C LEU A 73 -10.95 -2.62 -10.29
N ALA A 74 -9.91 -1.82 -10.19
CA ALA A 74 -9.40 -1.28 -8.94
C ALA A 74 -9.36 0.25 -8.98
N ALA A 75 -9.78 0.89 -7.90
CA ALA A 75 -9.64 2.34 -7.71
C ALA A 75 -9.07 2.64 -6.33
N PHE A 76 -8.09 3.54 -6.28
CA PHE A 76 -7.58 4.06 -5.02
C PHE A 76 -8.62 4.96 -4.36
N ILE A 77 -8.74 4.81 -3.05
CA ILE A 77 -9.53 5.69 -2.18
C ILE A 77 -8.56 6.67 -1.53
N GLN A 78 -8.90 7.96 -1.57
CA GLN A 78 -8.12 9.03 -1.00
C GLN A 78 -9.02 9.93 -0.14
N GLU A 79 -8.45 10.51 0.90
CA GLU A 79 -9.12 11.54 1.70
C GLU A 79 -9.39 12.79 0.84
N GLY A 80 -10.60 13.34 0.97
CA GLY A 80 -11.05 14.57 0.35
C GLY A 80 -11.94 15.39 1.28
N PRO A 81 -12.26 16.63 0.90
CA PRO A 81 -12.94 17.58 1.78
C PRO A 81 -14.45 17.36 1.90
N GLU A 82 -15.03 16.51 1.07
CA GLU A 82 -16.48 16.29 0.97
C GLU A 82 -16.83 14.82 1.20
N GLU A 83 -18.02 14.58 1.76
CA GLU A 83 -18.58 13.24 1.80
C GLU A 83 -18.92 12.73 0.39
N ASN A 84 -18.71 11.43 0.18
CA ASN A 84 -19.13 10.74 -1.02
C ASN A 84 -20.47 10.03 -0.80
N ASP A 85 -21.53 10.45 -1.49
CA ASP A 85 -22.88 9.93 -1.30
C ASP A 85 -23.03 8.42 -1.54
N SER A 86 -22.33 7.89 -2.55
CA SER A 86 -22.40 6.46 -2.88
C SER A 86 -21.70 5.62 -1.81
N TYR A 87 -20.57 6.10 -1.28
CA TYR A 87 -19.93 5.45 -0.14
C TYR A 87 -20.73 5.64 1.14
N ARG A 88 -21.34 6.80 1.39
CA ARG A 88 -22.21 7.03 2.55
C ARG A 88 -23.35 6.00 2.61
N HIS A 89 -24.00 5.74 1.47
CA HIS A 89 -25.04 4.71 1.38
C HIS A 89 -24.53 3.32 1.73
N LEU A 90 -23.33 2.95 1.29
CA LEU A 90 -22.75 1.64 1.59
C LEU A 90 -22.28 1.55 3.06
N LEU A 91 -21.55 2.56 3.52
CA LEU A 91 -20.92 2.60 4.84
C LEU A 91 -21.96 2.60 5.97
N SER A 92 -23.16 3.14 5.75
CA SER A 92 -24.24 3.10 6.75
C SER A 92 -24.72 1.69 7.13
N TYR A 93 -24.31 0.66 6.39
CA TYR A 93 -24.64 -0.73 6.68
C TYR A 93 -23.53 -1.51 7.38
N LEU A 94 -22.32 -0.94 7.55
CA LEU A 94 -21.20 -1.66 8.18
C LEU A 94 -21.50 -2.06 9.63
N GLU A 95 -22.22 -1.23 10.38
CA GLU A 95 -22.66 -1.55 11.76
C GLU A 95 -23.55 -2.80 11.83
N ASN A 96 -24.25 -3.15 10.75
CA ASN A 96 -25.10 -4.35 10.70
C ASN A 96 -24.29 -5.64 10.43
N VAL A 97 -23.02 -5.51 10.07
CA VAL A 97 -22.11 -6.61 9.72
C VAL A 97 -20.76 -6.46 10.42
N LYS A 98 -20.80 -5.91 11.63
CA LYS A 98 -19.63 -5.62 12.44
C LYS A 98 -18.78 -6.86 12.69
N GLU A 99 -19.43 -7.96 13.06
CA GLU A 99 -18.75 -9.21 13.40
C GLU A 99 -18.56 -10.11 12.18
N ALA A 100 -17.46 -10.86 12.16
CA ALA A 100 -17.17 -11.81 11.11
C ALA A 100 -18.30 -12.85 10.94
N GLY A 101 -18.62 -13.16 9.68
CA GLY A 101 -19.70 -14.07 9.30
C GLY A 101 -21.10 -13.44 9.26
N GLN A 102 -21.27 -12.20 9.73
CA GLN A 102 -22.55 -11.48 9.57
C GLN A 102 -22.79 -11.06 8.12
N SER A 103 -24.07 -10.91 7.77
CA SER A 103 -24.51 -10.42 6.46
C SER A 103 -25.77 -9.57 6.60
N THR A 104 -25.96 -8.64 5.68
CA THR A 104 -27.12 -7.76 5.63
C THR A 104 -27.49 -7.47 4.17
N ASP A 105 -28.77 -7.18 3.94
CA ASP A 105 -29.25 -6.79 2.62
C ASP A 105 -29.17 -5.27 2.45
N ILE A 106 -28.62 -4.84 1.32
CA ILE A 106 -28.50 -3.42 0.97
C ILE A 106 -29.43 -3.14 -0.22
N PRO A 107 -30.33 -2.14 -0.14
CA PRO A 107 -31.14 -1.71 -1.27
C PRO A 107 -30.25 -1.34 -2.46
N GLY A 108 -30.70 -1.70 -3.67
CA GLY A 108 -29.97 -1.42 -4.90
C GLY A 108 -29.60 0.05 -5.03
N PHE A 109 -28.35 0.32 -5.38
CA PHE A 109 -27.80 1.66 -5.58
C PHE A 109 -26.82 1.67 -6.75
N ASP A 110 -26.44 2.85 -7.20
CA ASP A 110 -25.55 2.98 -8.36
C ASP A 110 -24.09 2.63 -8.01
N ILE A 111 -23.66 1.44 -8.41
CA ILE A 111 -22.28 0.96 -8.26
C ILE A 111 -21.29 1.86 -9.00
N ARG A 112 -21.72 2.55 -10.08
CA ARG A 112 -20.86 3.47 -10.82
C ARG A 112 -20.34 4.60 -9.93
N GLY A 113 -21.11 5.02 -8.93
CA GLY A 113 -20.72 6.05 -7.97
C GLY A 113 -19.59 5.64 -7.02
N LEU A 114 -19.29 4.33 -6.92
CA LEU A 114 -18.14 3.82 -6.18
C LEU A 114 -16.82 3.86 -6.98
N LEU A 115 -16.88 4.21 -8.28
CA LEU A 115 -15.72 4.27 -9.16
C LEU A 115 -15.36 5.71 -9.55
N PRO A 116 -14.11 5.99 -9.96
CA PRO A 116 -13.70 7.33 -10.38
C PRO A 116 -14.55 7.92 -11.50
N ARG A 117 -14.66 9.25 -11.60
CA ARG A 117 -15.44 9.91 -12.66
C ARG A 117 -14.87 9.64 -14.05
N GLN A 118 -13.55 9.61 -14.19
CA GLN A 118 -12.83 9.31 -15.43
C GLN A 118 -12.35 7.85 -15.41
N LEU A 119 -12.94 7.03 -16.28
CA LEU A 119 -12.62 5.61 -16.43
C LEU A 119 -11.70 5.32 -17.63
N ASP A 120 -11.44 6.31 -18.48
CA ASP A 120 -10.63 6.22 -19.69
C ASP A 120 -9.12 6.24 -19.41
N ARG A 121 -8.72 6.61 -18.18
CA ARG A 121 -7.32 6.69 -17.73
C ARG A 121 -7.03 5.63 -16.68
N TYR A 122 -6.35 4.57 -17.08
CA TYR A 122 -6.03 3.43 -16.23
C TYR A 122 -4.68 2.80 -16.59
N TYR A 123 -4.20 1.96 -15.68
CA TYR A 123 -3.11 1.03 -15.89
C TYR A 123 -3.66 -0.39 -16.07
N ARG A 124 -2.97 -1.22 -16.85
CA ARG A 124 -3.38 -2.60 -17.16
C ARG A 124 -2.19 -3.56 -17.05
N TYR A 125 -2.40 -4.70 -16.39
CA TYR A 125 -1.43 -5.80 -16.38
C TYR A 125 -2.07 -7.14 -15.99
N ASN A 126 -1.39 -8.25 -16.31
CA ASN A 126 -1.82 -9.60 -15.92
C ASN A 126 -1.17 -10.01 -14.59
N GLY A 127 -2.00 -10.42 -13.64
CA GLY A 127 -1.60 -10.71 -12.27
C GLY A 127 -2.37 -11.87 -11.66
N SER A 128 -2.50 -11.83 -10.34
CA SER A 128 -3.15 -12.86 -9.55
C SER A 128 -4.26 -12.30 -8.69
N LEU A 129 -5.02 -13.20 -8.06
CA LEU A 129 -5.71 -12.88 -6.82
C LEU A 129 -4.69 -12.41 -5.76
N THR A 130 -5.11 -11.48 -4.90
CA THR A 130 -4.28 -10.97 -3.80
C THR A 130 -4.47 -11.76 -2.52
N THR A 131 -5.50 -12.60 -2.44
CA THR A 131 -5.73 -13.56 -1.36
C THR A 131 -5.45 -15.00 -1.80
N PRO A 132 -5.14 -15.93 -0.87
CA PRO A 132 -5.02 -17.35 -1.18
C PRO A 132 -6.26 -17.88 -1.92
N PRO A 133 -6.09 -18.76 -2.93
CA PRO A 133 -4.85 -19.45 -3.33
C PRO A 133 -3.97 -18.68 -4.34
N CYS A 134 -4.19 -17.37 -4.54
CA CYS A 134 -3.33 -16.52 -5.37
C CYS A 134 -3.24 -16.95 -6.85
N PHE A 135 -4.32 -17.49 -7.43
CA PHE A 135 -4.34 -17.90 -8.84
C PHE A 135 -3.94 -16.76 -9.78
N GLN A 136 -3.05 -17.03 -10.74
CA GLN A 136 -2.54 -16.05 -11.71
C GLN A 136 -3.47 -15.91 -12.92
N THR A 137 -4.71 -15.51 -12.66
CA THR A 137 -5.84 -15.57 -13.62
C THR A 137 -6.49 -14.21 -13.86
N VAL A 138 -5.92 -13.15 -13.28
CA VAL A 138 -6.57 -11.83 -13.18
C VAL A 138 -5.97 -10.84 -14.17
N ASN A 139 -6.84 -10.27 -15.00
CA ASN A 139 -6.58 -9.07 -15.79
C ASN A 139 -6.90 -7.83 -14.94
N TRP A 140 -5.86 -7.15 -14.44
CA TRP A 140 -6.01 -6.00 -13.54
C TRP A 140 -6.19 -4.69 -14.32
N THR A 141 -7.18 -3.89 -13.95
CA THR A 141 -7.37 -2.51 -14.43
C THR A 141 -7.38 -1.55 -13.25
N ILE A 142 -6.34 -0.73 -13.11
CA ILE A 142 -6.19 0.20 -11.99
C ILE A 142 -6.43 1.61 -12.49
N PHE A 143 -7.49 2.27 -12.05
CA PHE A 143 -7.79 3.63 -12.48
C PHE A 143 -6.74 4.63 -11.97
N ASN A 144 -6.36 5.58 -12.82
CA ASN A 144 -5.39 6.61 -12.48
C ASN A 144 -6.01 7.72 -11.61
N GLN A 145 -7.30 8.00 -11.80
CA GLN A 145 -8.04 8.91 -10.92
C GLN A 145 -8.47 8.15 -9.65
N THR A 146 -8.36 8.81 -8.50
CA THR A 146 -8.82 8.27 -7.21
C THR A 146 -10.29 8.57 -6.96
N VAL A 147 -10.90 7.85 -6.03
CA VAL A 147 -12.17 8.22 -5.42
C VAL A 147 -11.88 8.97 -4.12
N PHE A 148 -12.61 10.05 -3.86
CA PHE A 148 -12.50 10.81 -2.63
C PHE A 148 -13.58 10.41 -1.63
N LEU A 149 -13.19 10.25 -0.37
CA LEU A 149 -14.04 10.09 0.81
C LEU A 149 -13.64 11.14 1.84
N SER A 150 -14.57 11.58 2.67
CA SER A 150 -14.25 12.39 3.85
C SER A 150 -13.43 11.60 4.88
N GLU A 151 -12.78 12.30 5.81
CA GLU A 151 -12.07 11.71 6.95
C GLU A 151 -12.99 10.79 7.79
N ASP A 152 -14.22 11.23 8.06
CA ASP A 152 -15.21 10.44 8.81
C ASP A 152 -15.58 9.15 8.08
N GLN A 153 -15.74 9.21 6.75
CA GLN A 153 -16.04 8.02 5.94
C GLN A 153 -14.87 7.03 5.89
N LEU A 154 -13.62 7.52 5.84
CA LEU A 154 -12.44 6.66 5.94
C LEU A 154 -12.36 6.00 7.32
N SER A 155 -12.62 6.75 8.39
CA SER A 155 -12.61 6.22 9.75
C SER A 155 -13.65 5.11 9.93
N ILE A 156 -14.87 5.27 9.40
CA ILE A 156 -15.90 4.21 9.41
C ILE A 156 -15.40 2.96 8.68
N LEU A 157 -14.75 3.12 7.53
CA LEU A 157 -14.19 1.98 6.78
C LEU A 157 -13.07 1.28 7.55
N GLU A 158 -12.24 2.02 8.27
CA GLU A 158 -11.03 1.52 8.93
C GLU A 158 -11.29 0.94 10.34
N ASP A 159 -12.37 1.36 11.02
CA ASP A 159 -12.58 1.06 12.44
C ASP A 159 -13.88 0.33 12.80
N THR A 160 -14.81 0.11 11.86
CA THR A 160 -16.11 -0.53 12.20
C THR A 160 -16.06 -2.05 12.23
N ILE A 161 -15.39 -2.71 11.27
CA ILE A 161 -15.47 -4.17 11.09
C ILE A 161 -14.48 -4.89 12.00
N HIS A 162 -14.89 -6.01 12.59
CA HIS A 162 -14.12 -6.84 13.53
C HIS A 162 -13.76 -8.22 12.93
N HIS A 163 -12.67 -8.81 13.42
CA HIS A 163 -12.28 -10.21 13.28
C HIS A 163 -13.07 -11.11 14.24
N ASP A 164 -12.95 -12.45 14.07
CA ASP A 164 -13.57 -13.44 14.98
C ASP A 164 -13.12 -13.32 16.44
N ASP A 165 -12.00 -12.66 16.71
CA ASP A 165 -11.41 -12.42 18.03
C ASP A 165 -11.74 -11.03 18.60
N ASP A 166 -12.74 -10.34 18.04
CA ASP A 166 -13.22 -9.01 18.45
C ASP A 166 -12.19 -7.88 18.28
N HIS A 167 -11.10 -8.14 17.54
CA HIS A 167 -10.18 -7.09 17.11
C HIS A 167 -10.67 -6.43 15.82
N ILE A 168 -10.54 -5.10 15.73
CA ILE A 168 -10.86 -4.35 14.51
C ILE A 168 -10.04 -4.92 13.33
N LEU A 169 -10.73 -5.26 12.24
CA LEU A 169 -10.16 -5.66 10.97
C LEU A 169 -9.47 -4.46 10.34
N GLN A 170 -8.14 -4.42 10.43
CA GLN A 170 -7.29 -3.39 9.85
C GLN A 170 -6.19 -4.03 9.01
N MET A 171 -5.52 -3.21 8.18
CA MET A 171 -4.34 -3.62 7.41
C MET A 171 -4.61 -4.85 6.53
N ASN A 172 -5.80 -4.97 5.98
CA ASN A 172 -6.29 -6.16 5.27
C ASN A 172 -5.83 -6.19 3.80
N PHE A 173 -4.57 -5.85 3.54
CA PHE A 173 -3.98 -5.80 2.20
C PHE A 173 -2.75 -6.70 2.09
N ARG A 174 -2.43 -7.11 0.87
CA ARG A 174 -1.16 -7.76 0.54
C ARG A 174 -0.12 -6.73 0.10
N GLU A 175 1.14 -6.99 0.47
CA GLU A 175 2.27 -6.18 0.01
C GLU A 175 2.48 -6.27 -1.52
N PRO A 176 2.95 -5.20 -2.19
CA PRO A 176 3.26 -5.23 -3.61
C PRO A 176 4.23 -6.36 -3.98
N GLN A 177 3.93 -7.07 -5.06
CA GLN A 177 4.75 -8.17 -5.56
C GLN A 177 5.65 -7.71 -6.71
N SER A 178 6.80 -8.38 -6.89
CA SER A 178 7.73 -8.09 -7.98
C SER A 178 7.06 -8.22 -9.36
N LEU A 179 7.37 -7.29 -10.26
CA LEU A 179 6.87 -7.35 -11.64
C LEU A 179 7.41 -8.57 -12.41
N ASN A 180 8.59 -9.09 -12.04
CA ASN A 180 9.20 -10.27 -12.66
C ASN A 180 9.27 -10.17 -14.19
N GLY A 181 9.58 -8.98 -14.72
CA GLY A 181 9.67 -8.72 -16.16
C GLY A 181 8.35 -8.35 -16.84
N ARG A 182 7.21 -8.44 -16.14
CA ARG A 182 5.92 -7.97 -16.68
C ARG A 182 5.94 -6.48 -16.97
N LEU A 183 5.27 -6.11 -18.06
CA LEU A 183 5.00 -4.72 -18.41
C LEU A 183 3.70 -4.26 -17.75
N VAL A 184 3.68 -3.00 -17.32
CA VAL A 184 2.45 -2.32 -16.92
C VAL A 184 2.10 -1.33 -18.02
N LEU A 185 0.93 -1.52 -18.62
CA LEU A 185 0.42 -0.67 -19.68
C LEU A 185 -0.34 0.51 -19.09
N SER A 186 -0.40 1.63 -19.80
CA SER A 186 -1.23 2.79 -19.47
C SER A 186 -2.10 3.17 -20.65
N SER A 187 -3.38 3.46 -20.42
CA SER A 187 -4.31 3.93 -21.47
C SER A 187 -4.06 5.38 -21.90
N PHE A 188 -3.15 6.07 -21.20
CA PHE A 188 -2.79 7.45 -21.44
C PHE A 188 -1.27 7.61 -21.57
N ARG A 189 -0.83 8.71 -22.19
CA ARG A 189 0.58 9.10 -22.22
C ARG A 189 0.96 9.71 -20.88
N ALA A 190 1.90 9.08 -20.17
CA ALA A 190 2.55 9.72 -19.03
C ALA A 190 3.44 10.87 -19.53
N PRO A 191 3.52 12.01 -18.84
CA PRO A 191 4.53 13.02 -19.12
C PRO A 191 5.91 12.37 -19.01
N VAL A 192 6.72 12.44 -20.08
CA VAL A 192 8.10 11.97 -20.04
C VAL A 192 8.84 12.87 -19.05
N SER A 193 9.09 12.38 -17.84
CA SER A 193 10.03 13.04 -16.92
C SER A 193 11.36 13.16 -17.63
N GLY A 194 11.70 14.39 -18.03
CA GLY A 194 12.91 14.68 -18.78
C GLY A 194 14.13 14.09 -18.09
N ARG A 195 14.95 13.35 -18.84
CA ARG A 195 16.28 12.94 -18.40
C ARG A 195 17.06 14.20 -18.04
N LYS A 196 17.27 14.47 -16.75
CA LYS A 196 18.42 15.30 -16.35
C LYS A 196 19.66 14.47 -16.69
N ALA A 197 20.38 14.89 -17.72
CA ALA A 197 21.70 14.37 -18.00
C ALA A 197 22.61 14.55 -16.76
N PRO A 198 23.48 13.60 -16.43
CA PRO A 198 24.43 13.76 -15.34
C PRO A 198 25.49 14.79 -15.75
N GLY A 199 25.32 16.02 -15.26
CA GLY A 199 26.33 17.06 -15.38
C GLY A 199 27.50 16.77 -14.43
N GLY A 200 28.63 16.41 -15.04
CA GLY A 200 30.01 16.68 -14.63
C GLY A 200 30.35 16.71 -13.14
N ALA A 201 31.07 15.68 -12.70
CA ALA A 201 31.92 15.73 -11.52
C ALA A 201 33.05 16.76 -11.71
N LEU A 202 33.29 17.57 -10.68
CA LEU A 202 34.57 18.21 -10.42
C LEU A 202 34.90 18.01 -8.94
N ALA A 203 36.02 17.36 -8.68
CA ALA A 203 36.70 17.28 -7.39
C ALA A 203 38.05 18.03 -7.52
N PRO A 204 38.91 18.03 -6.49
CA PRO A 204 38.94 18.96 -5.36
C PRO A 204 40.21 19.86 -5.41
N SER A 205 40.28 20.92 -4.60
CA SER A 205 41.55 21.63 -4.38
C SER A 205 41.78 21.97 -2.91
N SER A 206 42.86 21.40 -2.40
CA SER A 206 43.55 21.67 -1.14
C SER A 206 44.30 23.00 -1.15
N SER A 207 44.28 23.74 -0.04
CA SER A 207 45.46 24.39 0.54
C SER A 207 45.14 25.08 1.87
N ALA A 208 45.95 24.78 2.89
CA ALA A 208 46.26 25.66 4.04
C ALA A 208 47.59 26.41 3.68
N PRO A 209 48.06 27.47 4.40
CA PRO A 209 48.40 27.39 5.83
C PRO A 209 48.25 28.69 6.69
N ASP A 210 48.46 28.48 8.01
CA ASP A 210 49.08 29.29 9.09
C ASP A 210 48.60 30.71 9.48
N SER A 211 48.22 30.89 10.76
CA SER A 211 49.09 31.42 11.85
C SER A 211 48.32 31.95 13.09
N ALA A 212 48.82 31.56 14.28
CA ALA A 212 48.89 32.30 15.57
C ALA A 212 47.59 32.80 16.27
N ASP A 213 47.42 32.88 17.59
CA ASP A 213 48.15 32.55 18.84
C ASP A 213 47.15 32.86 19.99
N GLY A 214 47.35 32.31 21.20
CA GLY A 214 46.75 32.84 22.44
C GLY A 214 46.18 31.84 23.45
N SER A 215 47.04 31.38 24.38
CA SER A 215 46.86 31.23 25.86
C SER A 215 45.45 31.07 26.47
N SER A 216 45.16 30.28 27.52
CA SER A 216 45.96 29.75 28.64
C SER A 216 45.08 28.86 29.57
N ASN A 217 45.71 27.87 30.24
CA ASN A 217 45.53 27.33 31.62
C ASN A 217 44.13 26.93 32.17
N HIS A 218 43.89 25.95 33.06
CA HIS A 218 44.65 25.30 34.15
C HIS A 218 43.93 24.01 34.66
N SER A 219 44.72 23.06 35.23
CA SER A 219 44.50 22.07 36.33
C SER A 219 43.44 20.94 36.20
N GLU A 220 43.78 19.63 36.26
CA GLU A 220 44.16 18.76 37.43
C GLU A 220 43.05 18.72 38.52
N GLN A 221 42.59 17.62 39.15
CA GLN A 221 42.97 16.22 39.39
C GLN A 221 41.74 15.58 40.12
N GLU A 222 41.41 14.28 40.04
CA GLU A 222 41.72 13.24 41.06
C GLU A 222 40.85 11.99 40.80
N ALA A 223 41.37 10.81 41.19
CA ALA A 223 40.70 9.51 41.16
C ALA A 223 40.22 9.10 42.56
N PRO A 224 39.15 8.28 42.71
CA PRO A 224 38.91 7.59 43.98
C PRO A 224 38.93 6.06 43.89
N GLY A 225 39.67 5.50 44.85
CA GLY A 225 39.46 4.28 45.65
C GLY A 225 38.51 3.18 45.20
N ALA A 226 39.00 1.94 45.30
CA ALA A 226 38.21 0.71 45.19
C ALA A 226 37.14 0.62 46.29
N GLN A 227 35.86 0.64 45.88
CA GLN A 227 34.71 0.41 46.74
C GLN A 227 34.31 -1.07 46.69
N THR A 228 34.15 -1.68 47.87
CA THR A 228 33.51 -3.00 48.02
C THR A 228 32.00 -2.82 47.97
N PHE A 229 31.39 -3.25 46.87
CA PHE A 229 29.95 -3.10 46.60
C PHE A 229 29.09 -4.04 47.45
N GLY A 230 28.06 -3.50 48.09
CA GLY A 230 26.99 -4.28 48.71
C GLY A 230 26.12 -4.99 47.66
N THR A 231 25.46 -6.08 48.03
CA THR A 231 24.70 -6.94 47.10
C THR A 231 23.63 -6.18 46.29
N GLY A 232 22.98 -5.18 46.88
CA GLY A 232 21.99 -4.34 46.19
C GLY A 232 22.60 -3.39 45.15
N GLU A 233 23.80 -2.90 45.40
CA GLU A 233 24.53 -2.02 44.47
C GLU A 233 25.10 -2.82 43.29
N LEU A 234 25.55 -4.05 43.57
CA LEU A 234 25.93 -5.01 42.52
C LEU A 234 24.73 -5.34 41.60
N LEU A 235 23.54 -5.54 42.15
CA LEU A 235 22.33 -5.75 41.35
C LEU A 235 21.98 -4.51 40.51
N ALA A 236 22.06 -3.30 41.08
CA ALA A 236 21.81 -2.07 40.35
C ALA A 236 22.79 -1.88 39.18
N ILE A 237 24.07 -2.20 39.38
CA ILE A 237 25.09 -2.17 38.32
C ILE A 237 24.77 -3.21 37.24
N ILE A 238 24.41 -4.44 37.61
CA ILE A 238 24.06 -5.50 36.66
C ILE A 238 22.83 -5.10 35.82
N PHE A 239 21.76 -4.60 36.45
CA PHE A 239 20.57 -4.14 35.75
C PHE A 239 20.86 -2.92 34.87
N GLY A 240 21.69 -1.98 35.33
CA GLY A 240 22.12 -0.82 34.55
C GLY A 240 22.92 -1.23 33.31
N VAL A 241 23.87 -2.15 33.45
CA VAL A 241 24.64 -2.69 32.32
C VAL A 241 23.72 -3.45 31.35
N LEU A 242 22.82 -4.29 31.86
CA LEU A 242 21.86 -5.02 31.03
C LEU A 242 20.93 -4.07 30.27
N PHE A 243 20.46 -2.99 30.90
CA PHE A 243 19.65 -1.96 30.25
C PHE A 243 20.44 -1.23 29.14
N VAL A 244 21.69 -0.87 29.38
CA VAL A 244 22.53 -0.22 28.36
C VAL A 244 22.81 -1.15 27.18
N VAL A 245 23.10 -2.43 27.43
CA VAL A 245 23.34 -3.43 26.39
C VAL A 245 22.08 -3.69 25.57
N THR A 246 20.93 -3.82 26.22
CA THR A 246 19.64 -4.01 25.52
C THR A 246 19.24 -2.76 24.74
N ALA A 247 19.43 -1.56 25.29
CA ALA A 247 19.19 -0.30 24.59
C ALA A 247 20.11 -0.12 23.38
N LEU A 248 21.40 -0.43 23.49
CA LEU A 248 22.35 -0.42 22.38
C LEU A 248 21.97 -1.45 21.31
N SER A 249 21.61 -2.66 21.72
CA SER A 249 21.19 -3.73 20.80
C SER A 249 19.92 -3.34 20.05
N PHE A 250 18.94 -2.75 20.75
CA PHE A 250 17.73 -2.21 20.17
C PHE A 250 18.03 -1.04 19.22
N PHE A 251 18.91 -0.12 19.59
CA PHE A 251 19.30 1.01 18.74
C PHE A 251 20.03 0.57 17.47
N ILE A 252 20.90 -0.44 17.59
CA ILE A 252 21.57 -1.09 16.45
C ILE A 252 20.52 -1.79 15.57
N TYR A 253 19.59 -2.54 16.16
CA TYR A 253 18.50 -3.19 15.44
C TYR A 253 17.64 -2.18 14.68
N VAL A 254 17.20 -1.10 15.33
CA VAL A 254 16.43 -0.01 14.70
C VAL A 254 17.24 0.67 13.60
N ARG A 255 18.54 0.94 13.80
CA ARG A 255 19.40 1.50 12.75
C ARG A 255 19.58 0.54 11.57
N GLN A 256 19.74 -0.75 11.82
CA GLN A 256 19.85 -1.76 10.77
C GLN A 256 18.54 -1.92 10.01
N ASN A 257 17.40 -1.88 10.70
CA ASN A 257 16.08 -1.95 10.08
C ASN A 257 15.77 -0.68 9.27
N ARG A 258 16.10 0.50 9.80
CA ARG A 258 16.03 1.77 9.05
C ARG A 258 16.94 1.75 7.82
N LYS A 259 18.17 1.22 7.91
CA LYS A 259 19.07 1.04 6.74
C LYS A 259 18.55 0.01 5.75
N ARG A 260 17.88 -1.07 6.19
CA ARG A 260 17.22 -2.05 5.33
C ARG A 260 16.02 -1.43 4.60
N ASN A 261 15.18 -0.68 5.29
CA ASN A 261 14.06 0.05 4.70
C ASN A 261 14.54 1.15 3.75
N HIS A 262 15.63 1.85 4.09
CA HIS A 262 16.25 2.83 3.20
C HIS A 262 16.89 2.17 1.95
N ARG A 263 17.59 1.03 2.10
CA ARG A 263 18.12 0.24 0.96
C ARG A 263 17.01 -0.35 0.08
N SER A 264 15.85 -0.67 0.67
CA SER A 264 14.65 -1.09 -0.07
C SER A 264 14.07 0.10 -0.85
N SER A 265 14.00 1.28 -0.22
CA SER A 265 13.59 2.54 -0.85
C SER A 265 14.55 3.01 -1.95
N ASP A 266 15.86 2.76 -1.83
CA ASP A 266 16.86 3.12 -2.85
C ASP A 266 16.81 2.18 -4.07
N LYS A 267 16.23 0.99 -3.93
CA LYS A 267 15.75 0.20 -5.07
C LYS A 267 14.37 0.68 -5.50
N LYS A 268 14.24 1.96 -5.88
CA LYS A 268 13.11 2.41 -6.68
C LYS A 268 13.16 1.62 -8.00
N SER A 269 12.31 0.59 -8.12
CA SER A 269 11.92 0.09 -9.43
C SER A 269 11.23 1.26 -10.11
N ASN A 270 11.94 1.95 -11.00
CA ASN A 270 11.29 2.88 -11.92
C ASN A 270 10.36 2.03 -12.78
N VAL A 271 9.08 1.97 -12.41
CA VAL A 271 8.06 1.31 -13.22
C VAL A 271 7.91 2.18 -14.47
N ILE A 272 8.38 1.66 -15.60
CA ILE A 272 8.22 2.32 -16.90
C ILE A 272 6.86 1.90 -17.43
N TYR A 273 5.91 2.82 -17.41
CA TYR A 273 4.60 2.62 -18.03
C TYR A 273 4.72 2.73 -19.55
N LYS A 274 4.16 1.76 -20.26
CA LYS A 274 4.08 1.77 -21.72
C LYS A 274 2.66 2.12 -22.14
N ALA A 275 2.51 3.04 -23.09
CA ALA A 275 1.19 3.32 -23.66
C ALA A 275 0.60 2.03 -24.27
N ALA A 276 -0.64 1.71 -23.88
CA ALA A 276 -1.37 0.56 -24.40
C ALA A 276 -1.70 0.77 -25.88
N THR A 277 -1.46 -0.24 -26.71
CA THR A 277 -2.01 -0.30 -28.08
C THR A 277 -3.42 -0.90 -28.07
N ALA A 278 -4.13 -0.81 -29.20
CA ALA A 278 -5.43 -1.45 -29.34
C ALA A 278 -5.34 -2.97 -29.17
N GLU A 279 -4.29 -3.59 -29.71
CA GLU A 279 -4.00 -5.02 -29.58
C GLU A 279 -3.68 -5.41 -28.13
N ASP A 280 -2.86 -4.60 -27.43
CA ASP A 280 -2.51 -4.86 -26.03
C ASP A 280 -3.73 -4.82 -25.08
N ASN A 281 -4.80 -4.10 -25.43
CA ASN A 281 -6.05 -4.07 -24.66
C ASN A 281 -6.97 -5.28 -24.95
N MET A 282 -6.73 -5.98 -26.06
CA MET A 282 -7.52 -7.13 -26.50
C MET A 282 -6.83 -8.49 -26.24
N ALA A 283 -5.57 -8.49 -25.79
CA ALA A 283 -4.81 -9.68 -25.39
C ALA A 283 -4.93 -9.96 -23.90
#